data_AF-A0A3D5KG45-F1
#
_entry.id   AF-A0A3D5KG45-F1
#
_cell.length_a   1.000
_cell.length_b   1.000
_cell.length_c   1.000
_cell.angle_alpha   90.00
_cell.angle_beta   90.00
_cell.angle_gamma   90.00
#
_symmetry.space_group_name_H-M   'P 1'
#
loop_
_entity.id
_entity.type
_entity.pdbx_description
1 polymer ?
#
loop_
_entity_poly.entity_id
_entity_poly.type
_entity_poly.pdbx_seq_one_letter_code
_entity_poly.pdbx_strand_id
1 'polypeptide(L)' 'MHEKRLIYLEETKTNEEIYQYLKRRRFNLLQDMRLCINLFNLVWYGHKRGNQEMYNQWTRSMSNLWNEVKIYEEKVK' A
#
# COMPACT_ATOMS: atom_id res chain seq x y z
N MET A 1 -7.23 4.93 -26.89
CA MET A 1 -6.84 4.02 -25.78
C MET A 1 -5.57 4.56 -25.14
N HIS A 2 -5.68 5.39 -24.11
CA HIS A 2 -4.53 5.66 -23.24
C HIS A 2 -4.50 4.53 -22.22
N GLU A 3 -3.52 3.64 -22.33
CA GLU A 3 -3.22 2.64 -21.31
C GLU A 3 -2.93 3.37 -19.99
N LYS A 4 -3.99 3.48 -19.18
CA LYS A 4 -3.98 4.19 -17.90
C LYS A 4 -3.06 3.44 -16.94
N ARG A 5 -2.36 4.21 -16.10
CA ARG A 5 -1.35 3.82 -15.10
C ARG A 5 -1.92 2.91 -14.00
N LEU A 6 -2.50 1.77 -14.37
CA LEU A 6 -2.98 0.74 -13.46
C LEU A 6 -1.82 -0.21 -13.16
N ILE A 7 -1.57 -0.40 -11.87
CA ILE A 7 -0.63 -1.39 -11.37
C ILE A 7 -1.47 -2.54 -10.84
N TYR A 8 -1.61 -3.58 -11.66
CA TYR A 8 -2.19 -4.84 -11.20
C TYR A 8 -1.13 -5.59 -10.38
N LEU A 9 -1.42 -5.79 -9.10
CA LEU A 9 -0.62 -6.64 -8.23
C LEU A 9 -1.09 -8.07 -8.46
N GLU A 10 -0.16 -8.96 -8.79
CA GLU A 10 -0.47 -10.39 -8.87
C GLU A 10 -0.56 -10.96 -7.45
N GLU A 11 -1.59 -11.76 -7.18
CA GLU A 11 -1.86 -12.36 -5.86
C GLU A 11 -0.73 -13.28 -5.38
N THR A 12 0.10 -13.77 -6.30
CA THR A 12 1.26 -14.62 -6.01
C THR A 12 2.50 -13.84 -5.59
N LYS A 13 2.52 -12.51 -5.72
CA LYS A 13 3.67 -11.68 -5.36
C LYS A 13 3.72 -11.46 -3.85
N THR A 14 4.91 -11.64 -3.29
CA THR A 14 5.22 -11.24 -1.92
C THR A 14 5.13 -9.73 -1.74
N ASN A 15 4.93 -9.28 -0.50
CA ASN A 15 4.94 -7.85 -0.15
C ASN A 15 6.22 -7.14 -0.63
N GLU A 16 7.37 -7.81 -0.60
CA GLU A 16 8.63 -7.25 -1.09
C GLU A 16 8.63 -7.08 -2.61
N GLU A 17 8.14 -8.07 -3.37
CA GLU A 17 8.03 -7.96 -4.83
C GLU A 17 7.07 -6.85 -5.26
N ILE A 18 5.95 -6.72 -4.55
CA ILE A 18 4.99 -5.62 -4.72
C ILE A 18 5.70 -4.27 -4.47
N TYR A 19 6.43 -4.15 -3.36
CA TYR A 19 7.17 -2.94 -3.02
C TYR A 19 8.21 -2.56 -4.09
N GLN A 20 9.03 -3.52 -4.53
CA GLN A 20 10.04 -3.29 -5.57
C GLN A 20 9.41 -2.90 -6.91
N TYR A 21 8.28 -3.50 -7.27
CA TYR A 21 7.54 -3.14 -8.47
C TYR A 21 7.04 -1.69 -8.41
N LEU A 22 6.39 -1.30 -7.31
CA LEU A 22 5.90 0.07 -7.08
C LEU A 22 7.04 1.09 -7.09
N LYS A 23 8.18 0.74 -6.51
CA LYS A 23 9.40 1.56 -6.52
C LYS A 23 9.89 1.81 -7.95
N ARG A 24 9.99 0.77 -8.77
CA ARG A 24 10.41 0.87 -10.19
C ARG A 24 9.45 1.75 -11.00
N ARG A 25 8.15 1.71 -10.68
CA ARG A 25 7.12 2.54 -11.31
C ARG A 25 7.04 3.97 -10.75
N ARG A 26 7.92 4.35 -9.81
CA ARG A 26 7.91 5.65 -9.13
C ARG A 26 6.55 5.99 -8.53
N PHE A 27 5.92 4.99 -7.89
CA PHE A 27 4.63 5.17 -7.24
C PHE A 27 4.73 6.22 -6.11
N ASN A 28 3.80 7.19 -6.12
CA ASN A 28 3.88 8.36 -5.25
C ASN A 28 3.72 8.03 -3.76
N LEU A 29 2.90 7.03 -3.41
CA LEU A 29 2.64 6.60 -2.03
C LEU A 29 3.48 5.37 -1.62
N LEU A 30 4.71 5.27 -2.15
CA LEU A 30 5.59 4.14 -1.88
C LEU A 30 5.93 4.00 -0.39
N GLN A 31 6.05 5.11 0.33
CA GLN A 31 6.34 5.09 1.77
C GLN A 31 5.14 4.63 2.59
N ASP A 32 3.93 5.08 2.25
CA ASP A 32 2.70 4.59 2.88
C ASP A 32 2.54 3.08 2.66
N MET A 33 2.80 2.58 1.44
CA MET A 33 2.80 1.13 1.18
C MET A 33 3.82 0.38 2.03
N ARG A 34 5.06 0.90 2.13
CA ARG A 34 6.10 0.28 2.95
C ARG A 34 5.71 0.22 4.42
N LEU A 35 5.13 1.30 4.95
CA LEU A 35 4.68 1.38 6.32
C LEU A 35 3.59 0.33 6.59
N CYS A 36 2.59 0.24 5.70
CA CYS A 36 1.52 -0.74 5.82
C CYS A 36 2.05 -2.19 5.77
N ILE A 37 2.94 -2.51 4.82
CA ILE A 37 3.60 -3.82 4.71
C ILE A 37 4.38 -4.17 5.97
N ASN A 38 5.19 -3.25 6.47
CA ASN A 38 6.03 -3.48 7.65
C ASN A 38 5.19 -3.71 8.90
N LEU A 39 4.16 -2.87 9.13
CA LEU A 39 3.28 -3.02 10.29
C LEU A 39 2.45 -4.30 10.21
N PHE A 40 1.95 -4.66 9.02
CA PHE A 40 1.29 -5.94 8.81
C PHE A 40 2.21 -7.11 9.17
N ASN A 41 3.42 -7.15 8.61
CA ASN A 41 4.38 -8.23 8.88
C ASN A 41 4.75 -8.29 10.38
N LEU A 42 5.02 -7.15 11.02
CA LEU A 42 5.38 -7.10 12.45
C LEU A 42 4.28 -7.65 13.35
N VAL A 43 3.01 -7.34 13.05
CA VAL A 43 1.85 -7.84 13.80
C VAL A 43 1.59 -9.30 13.48
N TRP A 44 1.58 -9.67 12.19
CA TRP A 44 1.27 -11.01 11.70
C TRP A 44 2.22 -12.07 12.24
N TYR A 45 3.53 -11.77 12.26
CA TYR A 45 4.55 -12.68 12.78
C TYR A 45 4.78 -12.53 14.30
N GLY A 46 3.97 -11.73 14.99
CA GLY A 46 4.02 -11.59 16.45
C GLY A 46 5.28 -10.91 16.98
N HIS A 47 6.04 -10.20 16.13
CA HIS A 47 7.29 -9.55 16.52
C HIS A 47 7.10 -8.35 17.45
N LYS A 48 5.94 -7.68 17.41
CA LYS A 48 5.61 -6.56 18.29
C LYS A 48 4.11 -6.53 18.63
N ARG A 49 3.80 -6.18 19.89
CA ARG A 49 2.46 -5.71 20.25
C ARG A 49 2.27 -4.32 19.65
N GLY A 50 1.22 -4.14 18.84
CA GLY A 50 0.86 -2.83 18.30
C GLY A 50 0.50 -1.86 19.43
N ASN A 51 0.87 -0.59 19.27
CA ASN A 51 0.42 0.49 20.15
C ASN A 51 -0.49 1.45 19.37
N GLN A 52 -1.13 2.37 20.10
CA GLN A 52 -2.08 3.32 19.51
C GLN A 52 -1.43 4.19 18.43
N GLU A 53 -0.17 4.57 18.61
CA GLU A 53 0.55 5.39 17.64
C GLU A 53 0.77 4.64 16.31
N MET A 54 1.22 3.38 16.38
CA MET A 54 1.37 2.50 15.22
C MET A 54 0.04 2.30 14.49
N TYR A 55 -1.06 2.12 15.24
CA TYR A 55 -2.39 2.00 14.66
C TYR A 55 -2.83 3.29 13.94
N ASN A 56 -2.60 4.45 14.55
CA ASN A 56 -2.93 5.74 13.96
C ASN A 56 -2.11 6.01 12.69
N GLN A 57 -0.81 5.68 12.71
CA GLN A 57 0.06 5.78 11.53
C GLN A 57 -0.42 4.86 10.40
N TRP A 58 -0.71 3.59 10.72
CA TRP A 58 -1.25 2.64 9.76
C TRP A 58 -2.57 3.12 9.15
N THR A 59 -3.50 3.59 9.98
CA THR A 59 -4.82 4.07 9.54
C THR A 59 -4.69 5.25 8.58
N ARG A 60 -3.78 6.19 8.87
CA ARG A 60 -3.51 7.34 8.00
C ARG A 60 -2.93 6.91 6.65
N SER A 61 -1.91 6.04 6.67
CA SER A 61 -1.28 5.56 5.43
C SER A 61 -2.24 4.70 4.59
N MET A 62 -3.02 3.82 5.22
CA MET A 62 -4.06 3.07 4.51
C MET A 62 -5.13 3.98 3.91
N SER A 63 -5.55 5.02 4.63
CA SER A 63 -6.52 5.99 4.10
C SER A 63 -5.97 6.73 2.87
N ASN A 64 -4.70 7.14 2.89
CA ASN A 64 -4.06 7.77 1.73
C ASN A 64 -4.06 6.84 0.52
N LEU A 65 -3.67 5.57 0.72
CA LEU A 65 -3.65 4.55 -0.33
C LEU A 65 -5.05 4.28 -0.89
N TRP A 66 -6.04 4.14 -0.01
CA TRP A 66 -7.42 3.86 -0.40
C TRP A 66 -8.08 5.03 -1.13
N ASN A 67 -7.76 6.27 -0.74
CA ASN A 67 -8.27 7.45 -1.42
C ASN A 67 -7.79 7.53 -2.87
N GLU A 68 -6.54 7.16 -3.17
CA GLU A 68 -6.06 7.08 -4.57
C GLU A 68 -6.87 6.06 -5.39
N VAL A 69 -7.22 4.93 -4.79
CA VAL A 69 -8.09 3.92 -5.43
C VAL A 69 -9.48 4.48 -5.68
N LYS A 70 -10.11 5.10 -4.67
CA LYS A 70 -11.43 5.73 -4.81
C LYS A 70 -11.46 6.83 -5.88
N ILE A 71 -10.50 7.75 -5.84
CA ILE A 71 -10.39 8.84 -6.83
C ILE A 71 -10.25 8.27 -8.25
N TYR A 72 -9.51 7.17 -8.40
CA TYR A 72 -9.40 6.50 -9.68
C TYR A 72 -10.73 5.89 -10.13
N GLU A 73 -11.42 5.14 -9.26
CA GLU A 73 -12.72 4.53 -9.57
C GLU A 73 -13.79 5.57 -9.92
N GLU A 74 -13.85 6.69 -9.19
CA GLU A 74 -14.76 7.81 -9.46
C GLU A 74 -14.48 8.48 -10.81
N LYS A 75 -13.23 8.57 -11.25
CA LYS A 75 -12.85 9.13 -12.56
C LYS A 75 -13.08 8.17 -13.74
N VAL A 76 -13.28 6.88 -13.46
CA VAL A 76 -13.47 5.84 -14.47
C VAL A 76 -14.95 5.53 -14.69
N LYS A 77 -15.82 5.84 -13.72
CA LYS A 77 -17.28 5.89 -13.90
C LYS A 77 -17.70 7.09 -14.75
#